data_AF-A0A1H1RZ34-F1
#
_entry.id   AF-A0A1H1RZ34-F1
#
_cell.length_a   1.000
_cell.length_b   1.000
_cell.length_c   1.000
_cell.angle_alpha   90.00
_cell.angle_beta   90.00
_cell.angle_gamma   90.00
#
_symmetry.space_group_name_H-M   'P 1'
#
loop_
_entity.id
_entity.type
_entity.pdbx_description
1 polymer ?
#
loop_
_entity_poly.entity_id
_entity_poly.type
_entity_poly.pdbx_seq_one_letter_code
_entity_poly.pdbx_strand_id
1 'polypeptide(L)'
;MLSTPVRKRFWDGTHRTCPPAQTLEWVRPHLAAMGITRIADVTGLDRIGVPVVTVCRPNSRSLTVSQGKGIDLDSATASGVLESIELHHAERVMLPLLLASQAELGPTREVVEVAGLPRVTDSRFHPHLPLLWVEGYDILTSTVRWVPFEVVHISAVVPPPAGSGCFAATSNGLASGNHLLEALVHALLEVVERDATAVWGARGEEHRIRTAVDPATIDHPVSRSVLNACATAGVQVAVFDTTSDTGIPSFLCEVREHQFDPQGRGVFTGLGCHLNRGVALSRALTEALQSRLTLITGSRDDLSRSDYVLGPDAPTSEIRPWRSFRAVPDLPELPTFNEDLALILRRLESVGIRQVIGVDLTRPEFGIPVVRVVVPGLEGPDDDPAYVPGPRARNAKAGPR
;
A
#
# COMPACT_ATOMS: atom_id res chain seq x y z
N MET A 1 1.68 6.76 24.15
CA MET A 1 0.64 5.96 23.47
C MET A 1 1.08 4.53 23.15
N LEU A 2 2.36 4.25 22.88
CA LEU A 2 2.84 2.94 22.43
C LEU A 2 3.10 1.90 23.55
N SER A 3 2.83 2.23 24.82
CA SER A 3 3.20 1.41 25.98
C SER A 3 2.17 0.35 26.38
N THR A 4 0.89 0.58 26.07
CA THR A 4 -0.18 -0.36 26.40
C THR A 4 -0.25 -1.46 25.34
N PRO A 5 -0.18 -2.76 25.71
CA PRO A 5 -0.25 -3.85 24.75
C PRO A 5 -1.59 -3.93 24.02
N VAL A 6 -1.58 -3.84 22.70
CA VAL A 6 -2.74 -4.00 21.82
C VAL A 6 -2.71 -5.38 21.20
N ARG A 7 -3.55 -6.29 21.72
CA ARG A 7 -3.58 -7.69 21.31
C ARG A 7 -4.31 -7.89 19.98
N LYS A 8 -3.73 -8.73 19.12
CA LYS A 8 -4.40 -9.29 17.95
C LYS A 8 -5.42 -10.33 18.41
N ARG A 9 -6.65 -10.24 17.90
CA ARG A 9 -7.74 -11.19 18.22
C ARG A 9 -8.30 -11.88 16.98
N PHE A 10 -7.89 -11.43 15.80
CA PHE A 10 -8.28 -11.99 14.52
C PHE A 10 -7.02 -12.20 13.69
N TRP A 11 -6.90 -13.38 13.08
CA TRP A 11 -5.70 -13.87 12.39
C TRP A 11 -6.00 -14.47 11.01
N ASP A 12 -7.29 -14.61 10.66
CA ASP A 12 -7.69 -15.28 9.43
C ASP A 12 -7.57 -14.31 8.24
N GLY A 13 -6.76 -14.67 7.24
CA GLY A 13 -6.43 -13.82 6.10
C GLY A 13 -5.57 -12.58 6.43
N THR A 14 -5.67 -12.01 7.63
CA THR A 14 -4.88 -10.87 8.11
C THR A 14 -4.92 -10.75 9.64
N HIS A 15 -4.04 -9.94 10.23
CA HIS A 15 -3.99 -9.73 11.67
C HIS A 15 -4.72 -8.45 12.09
N ARG A 16 -5.74 -8.55 12.97
CA ARG A 16 -6.56 -7.42 13.45
C ARG A 16 -6.89 -7.54 14.94
N THR A 17 -7.27 -6.42 15.58
CA THR A 17 -7.76 -6.42 16.97
C THR A 17 -9.16 -7.01 17.12
N CYS A 18 -9.94 -7.10 16.04
CA CYS A 18 -11.27 -7.69 16.01
C CYS A 18 -11.61 -8.25 14.61
N PRO A 19 -12.67 -9.08 14.49
CA PRO A 19 -13.15 -9.56 13.19
C PRO A 19 -13.68 -8.42 12.29
N PRO A 20 -13.57 -8.54 10.96
CA PRO A 20 -14.04 -7.52 10.01
C PRO A 20 -15.50 -7.11 10.19
N ALA A 21 -16.40 -8.05 10.50
CA ALA A 21 -17.82 -7.76 10.76
C ALA A 21 -18.01 -6.76 11.92
N GLN A 22 -17.19 -6.86 12.97
CA GLN A 22 -17.26 -5.94 14.10
C GLN A 22 -16.73 -4.55 13.72
N THR A 23 -15.68 -4.48 12.91
CA THR A 23 -15.20 -3.21 12.33
C THR A 23 -16.30 -2.54 11.51
N LEU A 24 -16.98 -3.30 10.66
CA LEU A 24 -18.08 -2.80 9.82
C LEU A 24 -19.24 -2.28 10.64
N GLU A 25 -19.64 -2.98 11.71
CA GLU A 25 -20.67 -2.51 12.64
C GLU A 25 -20.29 -1.17 13.29
N TRP A 26 -19.03 -1.07 13.73
CA TRP A 26 -18.51 0.14 14.37
C TRP A 26 -18.49 1.36 13.43
N VAL A 27 -18.03 1.21 12.19
CA VAL A 27 -17.91 2.36 11.27
C VAL A 27 -19.22 2.71 10.55
N ARG A 28 -20.20 1.79 10.52
CA ARG A 28 -21.49 1.94 9.81
C ARG A 28 -22.20 3.28 10.07
N PRO A 29 -22.30 3.79 11.31
CA PRO A 29 -23.00 5.05 11.58
C PRO A 29 -22.36 6.27 10.91
N HIS A 30 -21.08 6.19 10.53
CA HIS A 30 -20.31 7.32 10.00
C HIS A 30 -20.23 7.36 8.47
N LEU A 31 -20.59 6.26 7.77
CA LEU A 31 -20.39 6.11 6.33
C LEU A 31 -21.07 7.23 5.52
N ALA A 32 -22.32 7.55 5.85
CA ALA A 32 -23.08 8.61 5.16
C ALA A 32 -22.43 10.00 5.36
N ALA A 33 -21.94 10.29 6.56
CA ALA A 33 -21.24 11.55 6.86
C ALA A 33 -19.91 11.67 6.09
N MET A 34 -19.29 10.55 5.75
CA MET A 34 -18.09 10.51 4.91
C MET A 34 -18.38 10.51 3.40
N GLY A 35 -19.67 10.51 3.03
CA GLY A 35 -20.13 10.57 1.65
C GLY A 35 -20.17 9.22 0.95
N ILE A 36 -20.08 8.10 1.68
CA ILE A 36 -20.23 6.76 1.10
C ILE A 36 -21.71 6.53 0.81
N THR A 37 -22.04 6.39 -0.48
CA THR A 37 -23.42 6.25 -0.95
C THR A 37 -23.77 4.83 -1.37
N ARG A 38 -22.76 4.01 -1.72
CA ARG A 38 -22.95 2.64 -2.17
C ARG A 38 -21.76 1.77 -1.79
N ILE A 39 -22.07 0.55 -1.37
CA ILE A 39 -21.14 -0.57 -1.24
C ILE A 39 -21.72 -1.69 -2.10
N ALA A 40 -20.98 -2.19 -3.08
CA ALA A 40 -21.46 -3.23 -3.99
C ALA A 40 -20.48 -4.38 -4.06
N ASP A 41 -20.98 -5.59 -3.80
CA ASP A 41 -20.28 -6.83 -4.13
C ASP A 41 -20.26 -7.01 -5.65
N VAL A 42 -19.06 -7.03 -6.20
CA VAL A 42 -18.83 -7.16 -7.64
C VAL A 42 -18.19 -8.50 -8.00
N THR A 43 -18.04 -9.40 -7.03
CA THR A 43 -17.39 -10.71 -7.16
C THR A 43 -17.91 -11.50 -8.36
N GLY A 44 -19.24 -11.48 -8.56
CA GLY A 44 -19.92 -12.20 -9.64
C GLY A 44 -19.65 -11.68 -11.06
N LEU A 45 -18.91 -10.58 -11.21
CA LEU A 45 -18.47 -10.09 -12.52
C LEU A 45 -17.21 -10.80 -13.02
N ASP A 46 -16.46 -11.50 -12.15
CA ASP A 46 -15.41 -12.44 -12.57
C ASP A 46 -15.85 -13.89 -12.39
N ARG A 47 -15.22 -14.77 -13.17
CA ARG A 47 -15.41 -16.22 -13.10
C ARG A 47 -14.54 -16.91 -12.04
N ILE A 48 -13.66 -16.16 -11.39
CA ILE A 48 -12.69 -16.69 -10.38
C ILE A 48 -13.37 -16.83 -9.01
N GLY A 49 -14.32 -15.96 -8.67
CA GLY A 49 -15.11 -16.04 -7.43
C GLY A 49 -14.39 -15.59 -6.16
N VAL A 50 -13.30 -14.82 -6.26
CA VAL A 50 -12.63 -14.23 -5.10
C VAL A 50 -13.35 -12.93 -4.68
N PRO A 51 -13.72 -12.77 -3.39
CA PRO A 51 -14.48 -11.62 -2.91
C PRO A 51 -13.83 -10.26 -3.17
N VAL A 52 -14.56 -9.41 -3.89
CA VAL A 52 -14.17 -8.02 -4.17
C VAL A 52 -15.42 -7.13 -4.11
N VAL A 53 -15.26 -5.96 -3.49
CA VAL A 53 -16.32 -4.95 -3.39
C VAL A 53 -15.88 -3.61 -3.95
N THR A 54 -16.84 -2.79 -4.35
CA THR A 54 -16.64 -1.38 -4.66
C THR A 54 -17.32 -0.51 -3.61
N VAL A 55 -16.69 0.61 -3.23
CA VAL A 55 -17.23 1.58 -2.28
C VAL A 55 -17.21 2.96 -2.91
N CYS A 56 -18.40 3.55 -3.11
CA CYS A 56 -18.57 4.77 -3.88
C CYS A 56 -18.74 6.01 -2.98
N ARG A 57 -17.90 7.02 -3.20
CA ARG A 57 -17.96 8.39 -2.65
C ARG A 57 -17.98 9.41 -3.81
N PRO A 58 -19.16 9.72 -4.40
CA PRO A 58 -19.25 10.54 -5.63
C PRO A 58 -18.61 11.94 -5.53
N ASN A 59 -18.62 12.56 -4.34
CA ASN A 59 -18.01 13.87 -4.08
C ASN A 59 -16.65 13.76 -3.37
N SER A 60 -15.91 12.68 -3.66
CA SER A 60 -14.52 12.53 -3.24
C SER A 60 -13.66 13.64 -3.84
N ARG A 61 -12.64 14.09 -3.10
CA ARG A 61 -11.65 15.05 -3.61
C ARG A 61 -10.46 14.34 -4.28
N SER A 62 -10.42 13.01 -4.24
CA SER A 62 -9.38 12.19 -4.84
C SER A 62 -10.01 11.20 -5.84
N LEU A 63 -10.22 9.95 -5.45
CA LEU A 63 -10.90 8.91 -6.22
C LEU A 63 -12.33 8.71 -5.72
N THR A 64 -13.29 8.56 -6.62
CA THR A 64 -14.71 8.36 -6.25
C THR A 64 -15.05 6.92 -5.88
N VAL A 65 -14.23 5.94 -6.30
CA VAL A 65 -14.47 4.52 -6.05
C VAL A 65 -13.23 3.87 -5.41
N SER A 66 -13.40 3.41 -4.18
CA SER A 66 -12.45 2.54 -3.47
C SER A 66 -12.77 1.06 -3.74
N GLN A 67 -11.80 0.17 -3.59
CA GLN A 67 -11.92 -1.24 -3.94
C GLN A 67 -11.48 -2.12 -2.76
N GLY A 68 -12.39 -2.96 -2.28
CA GLY A 68 -12.11 -3.88 -1.19
C GLY A 68 -11.81 -5.28 -1.68
N LYS A 69 -10.84 -5.95 -1.05
CA LYS A 69 -10.49 -7.34 -1.32
C LYS A 69 -10.42 -8.17 -0.05
N GLY A 70 -10.75 -9.45 -0.14
CA GLY A 70 -10.76 -10.33 1.02
C GLY A 70 -10.90 -11.80 0.66
N ILE A 71 -10.69 -12.65 1.68
CA ILE A 71 -10.90 -14.10 1.58
C ILE A 71 -12.39 -14.47 1.72
N ASP A 72 -13.16 -13.57 2.32
CA ASP A 72 -14.60 -13.59 2.48
C ASP A 72 -15.18 -12.19 2.22
N LEU A 73 -16.51 -12.11 2.16
CA LEU A 73 -17.20 -10.85 1.85
C LEU A 73 -17.05 -9.80 2.96
N ASP A 74 -16.99 -10.20 4.23
CA ASP A 74 -16.83 -9.26 5.34
C ASP A 74 -15.45 -8.59 5.32
N SER A 75 -14.40 -9.37 5.03
CA SER A 75 -13.03 -8.88 4.86
C SER A 75 -12.91 -7.95 3.66
N ALA A 76 -13.51 -8.33 2.52
CA ALA A 76 -13.54 -7.48 1.33
C ALA A 76 -14.28 -6.18 1.60
N THR A 77 -15.45 -6.26 2.24
CA THR A 77 -16.27 -5.10 2.61
C THR A 77 -15.52 -4.17 3.56
N ALA A 78 -14.89 -4.71 4.61
CA ALA A 78 -14.09 -3.93 5.54
C ALA A 78 -12.90 -3.26 4.83
N SER A 79 -12.19 -3.98 3.96
CA SER A 79 -11.09 -3.43 3.17
C SER A 79 -11.53 -2.21 2.35
N GLY A 80 -12.61 -2.32 1.58
CA GLY A 80 -13.06 -1.22 0.72
C GLY A 80 -13.64 -0.04 1.50
N VAL A 81 -14.34 -0.32 2.60
CA VAL A 81 -14.90 0.72 3.47
C VAL A 81 -13.79 1.49 4.18
N LEU A 82 -12.81 0.79 4.75
CA LEU A 82 -11.68 1.41 5.44
C LEU A 82 -10.80 2.22 4.49
N GLU A 83 -10.51 1.72 3.28
CA GLU A 83 -9.83 2.51 2.24
C GLU A 83 -10.62 3.80 1.94
N SER A 84 -11.94 3.71 1.77
CA SER A 84 -12.77 4.88 1.49
C SER A 84 -12.77 5.90 2.63
N ILE A 85 -12.67 5.43 3.89
CA ILE A 85 -12.54 6.25 5.10
C ILE A 85 -11.17 6.90 5.17
N GLU A 86 -10.10 6.17 4.87
CA GLU A 86 -8.73 6.68 4.78
C GLU A 86 -8.65 7.86 3.82
N LEU A 87 -9.15 7.67 2.60
CA LEU A 87 -9.18 8.72 1.59
C LEU A 87 -9.96 9.95 2.10
N HIS A 88 -11.08 9.75 2.81
CA HIS A 88 -11.90 10.85 3.34
C HIS A 88 -11.09 11.76 4.27
N HIS A 89 -10.29 11.17 5.16
CA HIS A 89 -9.48 11.88 6.12
C HIS A 89 -8.30 12.58 5.44
N ALA A 90 -7.61 11.91 4.52
CA ALA A 90 -6.45 12.48 3.80
C ALA A 90 -6.85 13.56 2.76
N GLU A 91 -8.10 13.59 2.30
CA GLU A 91 -8.66 14.66 1.46
C GLU A 91 -9.07 15.93 2.23
N ARG A 92 -9.26 15.78 3.55
CA ARG A 92 -9.86 16.80 4.44
C ARG A 92 -9.04 16.90 5.73
N VAL A 93 -7.73 17.05 5.58
CA VAL A 93 -6.83 17.22 6.72
C VAL A 93 -7.17 18.54 7.43
N MET A 94 -7.49 18.44 8.73
CA MET A 94 -7.87 19.57 9.58
C MET A 94 -6.76 19.98 10.57
N LEU A 95 -5.56 19.41 10.40
CA LEU A 95 -4.40 19.71 11.24
C LEU A 95 -3.87 21.13 10.98
N PRO A 96 -3.28 21.79 12.00
CA PRO A 96 -2.62 23.08 11.80
C PRO A 96 -1.50 22.98 10.76
N LEU A 97 -1.48 23.95 9.84
CA LEU A 97 -0.44 24.05 8.81
C LEU A 97 0.41 25.29 9.03
N LEU A 98 1.70 25.16 8.77
CA LEU A 98 2.63 26.29 8.73
C LEU A 98 3.06 26.57 7.30
N LEU A 99 2.98 27.83 6.87
CA LEU A 99 3.54 28.28 5.61
C LEU A 99 4.94 28.82 5.85
N ALA A 100 5.97 28.11 5.38
CA ALA A 100 7.37 28.51 5.49
C ALA A 100 8.23 27.74 4.48
N SER A 101 9.41 28.24 4.17
CA SER A 101 10.45 27.48 3.48
C SER A 101 11.23 26.58 4.43
N GLN A 102 11.94 25.58 3.90
CA GLN A 102 12.79 24.70 4.72
C GLN A 102 13.89 25.52 5.44
N ALA A 103 14.47 26.50 4.75
CA ALA A 103 15.52 27.37 5.27
C ALA A 103 15.04 28.24 6.45
N GLU A 104 13.77 28.68 6.44
CA GLU A 104 13.18 29.44 7.55
C GLU A 104 12.86 28.55 8.77
N LEU A 105 12.46 27.30 8.55
CA LEU A 105 12.12 26.38 9.65
C LEU A 105 13.36 25.79 10.34
N GLY A 106 14.40 25.42 9.57
CA GLY A 106 15.56 24.68 10.06
C GLY A 106 16.22 25.23 11.35
N PRO A 107 16.34 26.56 11.55
CA PRO A 107 16.92 27.12 12.77
C PRO A 107 16.07 26.96 14.04
N THR A 108 14.75 26.74 13.91
CA THR A 108 13.81 26.80 15.05
C THR A 108 13.00 25.51 15.25
N ARG A 109 12.96 24.64 14.24
CA ARG A 109 12.14 23.44 14.21
C ARG A 109 12.87 22.31 13.52
N GLU A 110 12.67 21.09 14.04
CA GLU A 110 13.17 19.89 13.39
C GLU A 110 12.30 19.54 12.19
N VAL A 111 12.88 19.60 10.99
CA VAL A 111 12.24 19.14 9.76
C VAL A 111 12.61 17.69 9.47
N VAL A 112 11.74 17.00 8.75
CA VAL A 112 12.06 15.67 8.18
C VAL A 112 13.26 15.75 7.22
N GLU A 113 13.96 14.64 6.98
CA GLU A 113 15.05 14.57 5.99
C GLU A 113 14.47 14.69 4.56
N VAL A 114 14.24 15.93 4.13
CA VAL A 114 13.55 16.26 2.86
C VAL A 114 14.25 15.65 1.64
N ALA A 115 15.58 15.48 1.69
CA ALA A 115 16.34 14.89 0.59
C ALA A 115 16.00 13.40 0.38
N GLY A 116 15.51 12.72 1.41
CA GLY A 116 15.07 11.32 1.37
C GLY A 116 13.61 11.14 1.00
N LEU A 117 12.82 12.20 0.80
CA LEU A 117 11.43 12.08 0.37
C LEU A 117 11.35 11.76 -1.14
N PRO A 118 10.41 10.89 -1.57
CA PRO A 118 10.16 10.64 -2.98
C PRO A 118 9.84 11.92 -3.75
N ARG A 119 10.62 12.19 -4.81
CA ARG A 119 10.44 13.34 -5.69
C ARG A 119 9.69 12.95 -6.95
N VAL A 120 9.13 13.96 -7.59
CA VAL A 120 8.55 13.87 -8.93
C VAL A 120 9.51 14.43 -9.98
N THR A 121 9.39 14.00 -11.24
CA THR A 121 10.28 14.38 -12.36
C THR A 121 10.45 15.90 -12.51
N ASP A 122 9.38 16.67 -12.32
CA ASP A 122 9.37 18.14 -12.43
C ASP A 122 9.31 18.84 -11.06
N SER A 123 9.92 18.22 -10.05
CA SER A 123 9.93 18.74 -8.68
C SER A 123 10.44 20.18 -8.64
N ARG A 124 9.61 21.08 -8.11
CA ARG A 124 9.95 22.50 -7.91
C ARG A 124 10.74 22.75 -6.63
N PHE A 125 11.03 21.71 -5.86
CA PHE A 125 11.57 21.86 -4.52
C PHE A 125 12.95 22.52 -4.51
N HIS A 126 13.07 23.61 -3.76
CA HIS A 126 14.34 24.14 -3.29
C HIS A 126 14.18 24.66 -1.84
N PRO A 127 15.26 24.75 -1.04
CA PRO A 127 15.15 25.05 0.40
C PRO A 127 14.50 26.40 0.75
N HIS A 128 14.40 27.32 -0.21
CA HIS A 128 13.81 28.66 -0.05
C HIS A 128 12.38 28.76 -0.60
N LEU A 129 11.82 27.67 -1.15
CA LEU A 129 10.44 27.66 -1.63
C LEU A 129 9.50 27.59 -0.43
N PRO A 130 8.54 28.52 -0.26
CA PRO A 130 7.53 28.40 0.77
C PRO A 130 6.60 27.21 0.49
N LEU A 131 6.48 26.32 1.47
CA LEU A 131 5.60 25.15 1.46
C LEU A 131 4.65 25.19 2.65
N LEU A 132 3.56 24.44 2.55
CA LEU A 132 2.77 24.07 3.72
C LEU A 132 3.45 22.90 4.44
N TRP A 133 3.58 23.00 5.75
CA TRP A 133 4.13 21.98 6.62
C TRP A 133 3.11 21.57 7.68
N VAL A 134 3.11 20.28 8.02
CA VAL A 134 2.27 19.71 9.07
C VAL A 134 3.16 19.00 10.10
N GLU A 135 2.69 18.99 11.34
CA GLU A 135 3.35 18.29 12.42
C GLU A 135 3.18 16.78 12.27
N GLY A 136 4.28 16.03 12.40
CA GLY A 136 4.30 14.58 12.52
C GLY A 136 5.18 14.14 13.67
N TYR A 137 5.03 12.88 14.07
CA TYR A 137 5.77 12.29 15.18
C TYR A 137 6.75 11.24 14.66
N ASP A 138 8.04 11.45 14.87
CA ASP A 138 9.06 10.45 14.57
C ASP A 138 9.01 9.34 15.62
N ILE A 139 8.57 8.16 15.21
CA ILE A 139 8.34 7.02 16.07
C ILE A 139 9.66 6.42 16.56
N LEU A 140 10.74 6.55 15.78
CA LEU A 140 12.06 6.04 16.16
C LEU A 140 12.69 6.88 17.27
N THR A 141 12.66 8.20 17.12
CA THR A 141 13.32 9.13 18.07
C THR A 141 12.37 9.69 19.12
N SER A 142 11.05 9.44 18.99
CA SER A 142 10.02 9.99 19.86
C SER A 142 9.97 11.53 19.87
N THR A 143 10.29 12.16 18.72
CA THR A 143 10.37 13.63 18.57
C THR A 143 9.39 14.14 17.52
N VAL A 144 8.92 15.38 17.67
CA VAL A 144 8.13 16.05 16.66
C VAL A 144 9.00 16.43 15.45
N ARG A 145 8.48 16.21 14.24
CA ARG A 145 9.10 16.61 12.97
C ARG A 145 8.08 17.30 12.07
N TRP A 146 8.53 18.35 11.39
CA TRP A 146 7.72 19.03 10.38
C TRP A 146 7.90 18.35 9.02
N VAL A 147 6.79 17.98 8.40
CA VAL A 147 6.72 17.25 7.14
C VAL A 147 6.02 18.13 6.09
N PRO A 148 6.48 18.17 4.83
CA PRO A 148 5.74 18.83 3.77
C PRO A 148 4.31 18.28 3.70
N PHE A 149 3.31 19.16 3.73
CA PHE A 149 1.90 18.78 3.71
C PHE A 149 1.55 17.95 2.45
N GLU A 150 2.26 18.20 1.35
CA GLU A 150 2.09 17.51 0.06
C GLU A 150 2.26 15.98 0.15
N VAL A 151 3.12 15.47 1.03
CA VAL A 151 3.29 14.00 1.21
C VAL A 151 2.29 13.41 2.21
N VAL A 152 1.32 14.21 2.68
CA VAL A 152 0.33 13.80 3.69
C VAL A 152 -1.08 13.75 3.12
N HIS A 153 -1.48 14.79 2.38
CA HIS A 153 -2.80 14.84 1.76
C HIS A 153 -2.85 14.10 0.42
N ILE A 154 -4.07 13.81 -0.04
CA ILE A 154 -4.31 13.21 -1.37
C ILE A 154 -5.36 13.97 -2.19
N SER A 155 -5.75 15.17 -1.75
CA SER A 155 -6.73 15.98 -2.46
C SER A 155 -6.22 16.34 -3.86
N ALA A 156 -6.97 15.93 -4.89
CA ALA A 156 -6.78 16.26 -6.30
C ALA A 156 -7.58 17.52 -6.74
N VAL A 157 -8.10 18.30 -5.79
CA VAL A 157 -8.79 19.57 -6.08
C VAL A 157 -7.82 20.57 -6.72
N VAL A 158 -8.27 21.22 -7.79
CA VAL A 158 -7.52 22.26 -8.52
C VAL A 158 -8.09 23.65 -8.20
N PRO A 159 -7.26 24.67 -7.89
CA PRO A 159 -5.79 24.60 -7.80
C PRO A 159 -5.32 23.81 -6.58
N PRO A 160 -4.14 23.16 -6.65
CA PRO A 160 -3.59 22.43 -5.51
C PRO A 160 -3.16 23.38 -4.39
N PRO A 161 -2.94 22.87 -3.16
CA PRO A 161 -2.45 23.68 -2.04
C PRO A 161 -1.16 24.44 -2.36
N ALA A 162 -0.93 25.54 -1.64
CA ALA A 162 0.26 26.36 -1.82
C ALA A 162 1.55 25.56 -1.63
N GLY A 163 2.50 25.71 -2.55
CA GLY A 163 3.79 25.01 -2.51
C GLY A 163 3.78 23.60 -3.13
N SER A 164 2.65 23.13 -3.69
CA SER A 164 2.59 21.83 -4.38
C SER A 164 3.43 21.78 -5.66
N GLY A 165 3.67 20.57 -6.16
CA GLY A 165 4.57 20.21 -7.26
C GLY A 165 5.99 19.87 -6.81
N CYS A 166 6.21 19.49 -5.54
CA CYS A 166 7.54 19.19 -5.00
C CYS A 166 7.78 17.70 -4.79
N PHE A 167 6.78 16.98 -4.28
CA PHE A 167 6.86 15.58 -3.88
C PHE A 167 5.67 14.79 -4.41
N ALA A 168 5.77 13.47 -4.36
CA ALA A 168 4.69 12.59 -4.80
C ALA A 168 3.51 12.61 -3.80
N ALA A 169 2.37 13.18 -4.20
CA ALA A 169 1.14 13.19 -3.43
C ALA A 169 0.31 11.92 -3.70
N THR A 170 0.69 10.81 -3.07
CA THR A 170 0.07 9.49 -3.29
C THR A 170 -0.64 8.98 -2.02
N SER A 171 -1.38 7.88 -2.13
CA SER A 171 -1.95 7.18 -0.96
C SER A 171 -0.91 6.32 -0.21
N ASN A 172 0.34 6.22 -0.68
CA ASN A 172 1.36 5.38 -0.04
C ASN A 172 1.54 5.70 1.45
N GLY A 173 1.41 4.69 2.30
CA GLY A 173 1.54 4.82 3.74
C GLY A 173 0.34 5.48 4.41
N LEU A 174 -0.81 5.58 3.73
CA LEU A 174 -2.08 5.93 4.35
C LEU A 174 -2.75 4.64 4.83
N ALA A 175 -3.13 4.58 6.10
CA ALA A 175 -3.92 3.45 6.57
C ALA A 175 -4.81 3.82 7.74
N SER A 176 -5.89 3.06 7.88
CA SER A 176 -6.77 3.06 9.03
C SER A 176 -6.69 1.74 9.78
N GLY A 177 -7.29 1.71 10.96
CA GLY A 177 -7.38 0.48 11.74
C GLY A 177 -8.31 0.65 12.93
N ASN A 178 -8.63 -0.48 13.56
CA ASN A 178 -9.45 -0.49 14.78
C ASN A 178 -8.71 0.13 15.99
N HIS A 179 -7.39 0.35 15.86
CA HIS A 179 -6.54 1.04 16.81
C HIS A 179 -5.42 1.76 16.05
N LEU A 180 -4.90 2.85 16.60
CA LEU A 180 -3.76 3.59 16.04
C LEU A 180 -2.53 2.71 15.71
N LEU A 181 -2.17 1.76 16.57
CA LEU A 181 -1.07 0.82 16.32
C LEU A 181 -1.34 -0.13 15.16
N GLU A 182 -2.59 -0.56 14.98
CA GLU A 182 -2.99 -1.38 13.83
C GLU A 182 -2.84 -0.58 12.53
N ALA A 183 -3.30 0.67 12.53
CA ALA A 183 -3.15 1.59 11.39
C ALA A 183 -1.68 1.87 11.07
N LEU A 184 -0.85 2.16 12.08
CA LEU A 184 0.60 2.41 11.92
C LEU A 184 1.34 1.20 11.34
N VAL A 185 1.06 -0.01 11.85
CA VAL A 185 1.67 -1.24 11.33
C VAL A 185 1.26 -1.48 9.88
N HIS A 186 -0.02 -1.26 9.54
CA HIS A 186 -0.48 -1.41 8.16
C HIS A 186 0.18 -0.41 7.21
N ALA A 187 0.18 0.88 7.57
CA ALA A 187 0.81 1.94 6.79
C ALA A 187 2.32 1.69 6.60
N LEU A 188 3.02 1.21 7.63
CA LEU A 188 4.44 0.88 7.51
C LEU A 188 4.70 -0.31 6.57
N LEU A 189 3.88 -1.36 6.67
CA LEU A 189 4.01 -2.51 5.78
C LEU A 189 3.74 -2.12 4.32
N GLU A 190 2.80 -1.21 4.06
CA GLU A 190 2.55 -0.67 2.72
C GLU A 190 3.75 0.13 2.19
N VAL A 191 4.35 1.01 3.00
CA VAL A 191 5.56 1.74 2.58
C VAL A 191 6.71 0.78 2.27
N VAL A 192 6.88 -0.28 3.08
CA VAL A 192 7.87 -1.33 2.82
C VAL A 192 7.55 -2.13 1.55
N GLU A 193 6.28 -2.38 1.26
CA GLU A 193 5.82 -3.05 0.04
C GLU A 193 6.21 -2.28 -1.22
N ARG A 194 5.97 -0.97 -1.23
CA ARG A 194 6.33 -0.08 -2.34
C ARG A 194 7.85 0.03 -2.50
N ASP A 195 8.57 0.15 -1.39
CA ASP A 195 10.03 0.12 -1.40
C ASP A 195 10.59 -1.19 -1.99
N ALA A 196 10.10 -2.32 -1.50
CA ALA A 196 10.55 -3.63 -1.92
C ALA A 196 10.29 -3.85 -3.41
N THR A 197 9.13 -3.44 -3.90
CA THR A 197 8.75 -3.57 -5.31
C THR A 197 9.61 -2.68 -6.21
N ALA A 198 9.80 -1.40 -5.86
CA ALA A 198 10.64 -0.49 -6.61
C ALA A 198 12.12 -0.95 -6.67
N VAL A 199 12.66 -1.41 -5.54
CA VAL A 199 14.02 -1.97 -5.46
C VAL A 199 14.13 -3.25 -6.29
N TRP A 200 13.13 -4.12 -6.24
CA TRP A 200 13.08 -5.35 -7.02
C TRP A 200 13.03 -5.07 -8.53
N GLY A 201 12.15 -4.16 -8.96
CA GLY A 201 12.02 -3.73 -10.36
C GLY A 201 13.32 -3.13 -10.91
N ALA A 202 14.01 -2.33 -10.10
CA ALA A 202 15.29 -1.71 -10.47
C ALA A 202 16.43 -2.72 -10.71
N ARG A 203 16.35 -3.94 -10.17
CA ARG A 203 17.36 -5.01 -10.41
C ARG A 203 17.22 -5.69 -11.77
N GLY A 204 16.12 -5.43 -12.49
CA GLY A 204 15.91 -5.90 -13.86
C GLY A 204 15.50 -7.38 -13.99
N GLU A 205 15.39 -7.80 -15.25
CA GLU A 205 14.73 -9.05 -15.65
C GLU A 205 15.39 -10.31 -15.10
N GLU A 206 16.72 -10.39 -15.08
CA GLU A 206 17.43 -11.56 -14.57
C GLU A 206 17.12 -11.81 -13.07
N HIS A 207 17.03 -10.72 -12.28
CA HIS A 207 16.63 -10.83 -10.88
C HIS A 207 15.19 -11.29 -10.75
N ARG A 208 14.27 -10.68 -11.52
CA ARG A 208 12.87 -11.08 -11.60
C ARG A 208 12.71 -12.57 -11.87
N ILE A 209 13.44 -13.12 -12.85
CA ILE A 209 13.43 -14.54 -13.17
C ILE A 209 13.88 -15.39 -11.96
N ARG A 210 15.01 -15.05 -11.31
CA ARG A 210 15.54 -15.80 -10.15
C ARG A 210 14.62 -15.77 -8.93
N THR A 211 13.79 -14.74 -8.81
CA THR A 211 12.85 -14.57 -7.68
C THR A 211 11.47 -15.18 -7.92
N ALA A 212 11.22 -15.76 -9.10
CA ALA A 212 9.97 -16.46 -9.38
C ALA A 212 9.76 -17.64 -8.42
N VAL A 213 8.60 -17.70 -7.79
CA VAL A 213 8.25 -18.70 -6.78
C VAL A 213 7.55 -19.89 -7.44
N ASP A 214 7.97 -21.11 -7.09
CA ASP A 214 7.29 -22.33 -7.51
C ASP A 214 5.92 -22.46 -6.81
N PRO A 215 4.79 -22.38 -7.54
CA PRO A 215 3.47 -22.50 -6.95
C PRO A 215 3.23 -23.81 -6.20
N ALA A 216 3.90 -24.89 -6.58
CA ALA A 216 3.77 -26.20 -5.93
C ALA A 216 4.36 -26.22 -4.51
N THR A 217 5.22 -25.25 -4.18
CA THR A 217 5.84 -25.15 -2.85
C THR A 217 5.05 -24.28 -1.87
N ILE A 218 3.99 -23.61 -2.33
CA ILE A 218 3.12 -22.76 -1.52
C ILE A 218 2.25 -23.65 -0.63
N ASP A 219 2.43 -23.54 0.68
CA ASP A 219 1.72 -24.34 1.69
C ASP A 219 0.71 -23.54 2.51
N HIS A 220 0.60 -22.24 2.28
CA HIS A 220 -0.40 -21.39 2.92
C HIS A 220 -1.82 -21.72 2.39
N PRO A 221 -2.77 -22.15 3.25
CA PRO A 221 -4.06 -22.68 2.82
C PRO A 221 -4.89 -21.70 1.98
N VAL A 222 -4.98 -20.43 2.41
CA VAL A 222 -5.74 -19.40 1.70
C VAL A 222 -5.15 -19.15 0.32
N SER A 223 -3.83 -18.97 0.23
CA SER A 223 -3.15 -18.73 -1.05
C SER A 223 -3.35 -19.92 -2.01
N ARG A 224 -3.29 -21.16 -1.50
CA ARG A 224 -3.61 -22.35 -2.30
C ARG A 224 -5.04 -22.36 -2.81
N SER A 225 -6.01 -21.96 -1.98
CA SER A 225 -7.41 -21.86 -2.39
C SER A 225 -7.59 -20.87 -3.55
N VAL A 226 -6.98 -19.69 -3.45
CA VAL A 226 -7.02 -18.66 -4.50
C VAL A 226 -6.35 -19.14 -5.79
N LEU A 227 -5.18 -19.78 -5.69
CA LEU A 227 -4.47 -20.34 -6.85
C LEU A 227 -5.29 -21.44 -7.55
N ASN A 228 -5.95 -22.31 -6.78
CA ASN A 228 -6.83 -23.34 -7.32
C ASN A 228 -8.06 -22.74 -8.02
N ALA A 229 -8.64 -21.67 -7.46
CA ALA A 229 -9.74 -20.95 -8.08
C ALA A 229 -9.32 -20.34 -9.42
N CYS A 230 -8.14 -19.70 -9.48
CA CYS A 230 -7.58 -19.17 -10.71
C CYS A 230 -7.33 -20.28 -11.75
N ALA A 231 -6.71 -21.39 -11.36
CA ALA A 231 -6.43 -22.51 -12.26
C ALA A 231 -7.71 -23.15 -12.81
N THR A 232 -8.73 -23.35 -11.96
CA THR A 232 -10.06 -23.85 -12.38
C THR A 232 -10.73 -22.88 -13.35
N ALA A 233 -10.56 -21.58 -13.10
CA ALA A 233 -10.97 -20.53 -14.00
C ALA A 233 -9.99 -20.33 -15.16
N GLY A 234 -9.03 -21.20 -15.48
CA GLY A 234 -8.13 -21.00 -16.62
C GLY A 234 -7.42 -19.64 -16.63
N VAL A 235 -7.06 -19.14 -15.45
CA VAL A 235 -6.31 -17.90 -15.22
C VAL A 235 -4.95 -18.30 -14.66
N GLN A 236 -3.88 -17.82 -15.30
CA GLN A 236 -2.51 -18.09 -14.88
C GLN A 236 -2.07 -17.06 -13.85
N VAL A 237 -1.30 -17.53 -12.87
CA VAL A 237 -0.71 -16.71 -11.82
C VAL A 237 0.80 -16.90 -11.81
N ALA A 238 1.56 -15.80 -11.85
CA ALA A 238 2.98 -15.79 -11.56
C ALA A 238 3.21 -15.08 -10.22
N VAL A 239 4.11 -15.63 -9.40
CA VAL A 239 4.43 -15.11 -8.06
C VAL A 239 5.92 -14.81 -8.02
N PHE A 240 6.29 -13.64 -7.52
CA PHE A 240 7.66 -13.19 -7.36
C PHE A 240 7.91 -12.80 -5.91
N ASP A 241 9.01 -13.28 -5.32
CA ASP A 241 9.50 -12.82 -4.04
C ASP A 241 10.23 -11.47 -4.23
N THR A 242 9.60 -10.39 -3.76
CA THR A 242 10.14 -9.02 -3.84
C THR A 242 10.82 -8.60 -2.54
N THR A 243 10.94 -9.50 -1.55
CA THR A 243 11.54 -9.22 -0.24
C THR A 243 12.89 -8.51 -0.37
N SER A 244 12.98 -7.30 0.16
CA SER A 244 14.19 -6.48 0.12
C SER A 244 15.16 -6.82 1.28
N ASP A 245 16.24 -6.06 1.38
CA ASP A 245 17.18 -6.10 2.51
C ASP A 245 16.53 -5.82 3.88
N THR A 246 15.32 -5.24 3.92
CA THR A 246 14.50 -5.15 5.14
C THR A 246 14.18 -6.52 5.73
N GLY A 247 14.17 -7.57 4.91
CA GLY A 247 13.84 -8.94 5.31
C GLY A 247 12.38 -9.14 5.74
N ILE A 248 11.50 -8.18 5.44
CA ILE A 248 10.06 -8.32 5.66
C ILE A 248 9.46 -8.97 4.41
N PRO A 249 8.75 -10.10 4.53
CA PRO A 249 8.17 -10.81 3.38
C PRO A 249 7.32 -9.90 2.51
N SER A 250 7.69 -9.80 1.23
CA SER A 250 6.95 -9.05 0.22
C SER A 250 6.86 -9.84 -1.08
N PHE A 251 5.71 -9.75 -1.75
CA PHE A 251 5.44 -10.46 -2.99
C PHE A 251 4.77 -9.56 -4.01
N LEU A 252 5.07 -9.85 -5.28
CA LEU A 252 4.33 -9.36 -6.44
C LEU A 252 3.66 -10.56 -7.11
N CYS A 253 2.36 -10.47 -7.36
CA CYS A 253 1.61 -11.45 -8.12
C CYS A 253 1.12 -10.86 -9.43
N GLU A 254 1.24 -11.62 -10.50
CA GLU A 254 0.69 -11.27 -11.81
C GLU A 254 -0.38 -12.29 -12.22
N VAL A 255 -1.51 -11.80 -12.68
CA VAL A 255 -2.67 -12.57 -13.12
C VAL A 255 -2.93 -12.28 -14.59
N ARG A 256 -3.09 -13.33 -15.40
CA ARG A 256 -3.38 -13.21 -16.84
C ARG A 256 -4.28 -14.33 -17.35
N GLU A 257 -4.96 -14.10 -18.46
CA GLU A 257 -5.72 -15.14 -19.15
C GLU A 257 -4.81 -16.25 -19.68
N HIS A 258 -5.20 -17.52 -19.54
CA HIS A 258 -4.42 -18.65 -20.04
C HIS A 258 -4.43 -18.74 -21.58
N GLN A 259 -5.50 -18.28 -22.22
CA GLN A 259 -5.63 -18.22 -23.67
C GLN A 259 -5.57 -16.78 -24.14
N PHE A 260 -5.11 -16.56 -25.37
CA PHE A 260 -5.18 -15.25 -26.02
C PHE A 260 -6.61 -14.72 -25.91
N ASP A 261 -6.78 -13.63 -25.16
CA ASP A 261 -8.04 -12.91 -25.09
C ASP A 261 -8.05 -11.85 -26.22
N PRO A 262 -8.87 -12.02 -27.28
CA PRO A 262 -8.99 -11.03 -28.33
C PRO A 262 -9.55 -9.68 -27.82
N GLN A 263 -10.07 -9.62 -26.59
CA GLN A 263 -10.49 -8.40 -25.91
C GLN A 263 -9.32 -7.67 -25.20
N GLY A 264 -8.10 -8.22 -25.23
CA GLY A 264 -6.91 -7.52 -24.74
C GLY A 264 -6.86 -7.34 -23.23
N ARG A 265 -7.40 -8.28 -22.43
CA ARG A 265 -7.18 -8.24 -20.97
C ARG A 265 -5.74 -8.62 -20.67
N GLY A 266 -4.92 -7.61 -20.37
CA GLY A 266 -3.49 -7.78 -20.10
C GLY A 266 -3.21 -8.28 -18.68
N VAL A 267 -2.01 -7.95 -18.21
CA VAL A 267 -1.47 -8.45 -16.94
C VAL A 267 -1.98 -7.60 -15.78
N PHE A 268 -2.59 -8.25 -14.80
CA PHE A 268 -3.02 -7.59 -13.57
C PHE A 268 -2.04 -7.90 -12.45
N THR A 269 -1.54 -6.85 -11.82
CA THR A 269 -0.55 -6.97 -10.76
C THR A 269 -1.18 -6.69 -9.41
N GLY A 270 -0.69 -7.37 -8.38
CA GLY A 270 -1.00 -7.09 -6.99
C GLY A 270 0.22 -7.27 -6.11
N LEU A 271 0.32 -6.43 -5.09
CA LEU A 271 1.43 -6.39 -4.16
C LEU A 271 0.97 -6.84 -2.77
N GLY A 272 1.89 -7.36 -1.97
CA GLY A 272 1.58 -7.81 -0.63
C GLY A 272 2.80 -7.88 0.27
N CYS A 273 2.78 -7.11 1.36
CA CYS A 273 3.79 -7.13 2.42
C CYS A 273 3.17 -7.45 3.77
N HIS A 274 3.80 -8.34 4.53
CA HIS A 274 3.38 -8.69 5.89
C HIS A 274 4.49 -9.45 6.64
N LEU A 275 4.47 -9.42 7.98
CA LEU A 275 5.43 -10.18 8.80
C LEU A 275 5.30 -11.70 8.64
N ASN A 276 4.09 -12.18 8.34
CA ASN A 276 3.80 -13.57 7.97
C ASN A 276 3.79 -13.71 6.45
N ARG A 277 4.63 -14.59 5.88
CA ARG A 277 4.78 -14.70 4.40
C ARG A 277 3.52 -15.21 3.70
N GLY A 278 2.73 -16.04 4.38
CA GLY A 278 1.46 -16.56 3.86
C GLY A 278 0.42 -15.44 3.70
N VAL A 279 0.32 -14.56 4.69
CA VAL A 279 -0.53 -13.36 4.62
C VAL A 279 -0.03 -12.39 3.56
N ALA A 280 1.28 -12.15 3.47
CA ALA A 280 1.88 -11.29 2.44
C ALA A 280 1.52 -11.79 1.02
N LEU A 281 1.69 -13.09 0.76
CA LEU A 281 1.30 -13.70 -0.52
C LEU A 281 -0.22 -13.63 -0.75
N SER A 282 -1.03 -13.89 0.26
CA SER A 282 -2.49 -13.81 0.14
C SER A 282 -2.94 -12.41 -0.26
N ARG A 283 -2.31 -11.35 0.28
CA ARG A 283 -2.59 -9.95 -0.08
C ARG A 283 -2.23 -9.68 -1.54
N ALA A 284 -1.04 -10.09 -1.98
CA ALA A 284 -0.60 -9.91 -3.36
C ALA A 284 -1.54 -10.60 -4.36
N LEU A 285 -1.98 -11.83 -4.04
CA LEU A 285 -2.93 -12.58 -4.87
C LEU A 285 -4.30 -11.89 -4.94
N THR A 286 -4.90 -11.52 -3.79
CA THR A 286 -6.22 -10.91 -3.77
C THR A 286 -6.21 -9.50 -4.38
N GLU A 287 -5.11 -8.77 -4.25
CA GLU A 287 -4.94 -7.47 -4.91
C GLU A 287 -4.84 -7.61 -6.44
N ALA A 288 -4.12 -8.60 -6.96
CA ALA A 288 -4.04 -8.81 -8.41
C ALA A 288 -5.40 -9.14 -9.02
N LEU A 289 -6.23 -9.90 -8.29
CA LEU A 289 -7.60 -10.22 -8.68
C LEU A 289 -8.54 -9.01 -8.55
N GLN A 290 -8.34 -8.17 -7.54
CA GLN A 290 -9.05 -6.90 -7.40
C GLN A 290 -8.69 -5.92 -8.53
N SER A 291 -7.42 -5.83 -8.95
CA SER A 291 -6.97 -5.04 -10.11
C SER A 291 -7.67 -5.49 -11.39
N ARG A 292 -7.78 -6.81 -11.59
CA ARG A 292 -8.54 -7.39 -12.70
C ARG A 292 -10.01 -7.00 -12.68
N LEU A 293 -10.65 -7.15 -11.53
CA LEU A 293 -12.07 -6.84 -11.41
C LEU A 293 -12.37 -5.34 -11.49
N THR A 294 -11.40 -4.52 -11.10
CA THR A 294 -11.44 -3.07 -11.28
C THR A 294 -11.63 -2.72 -12.76
N LEU A 295 -10.84 -3.32 -13.66
CA LEU A 295 -10.99 -3.13 -15.10
C LEU A 295 -12.33 -3.70 -15.61
N ILE A 296 -12.73 -4.90 -15.18
CA ILE A 296 -14.00 -5.53 -15.59
C ILE A 296 -15.21 -4.67 -15.21
N THR A 297 -15.20 -4.07 -14.02
CA THR A 297 -16.30 -3.21 -13.56
C THR A 297 -16.35 -1.88 -14.32
N GLY A 298 -15.21 -1.40 -14.83
CA GLY A 298 -15.09 -0.10 -15.50
C GLY A 298 -15.55 1.08 -14.66
N SER A 299 -15.45 0.97 -13.33
CA SER A 299 -16.09 1.88 -12.37
C SER A 299 -15.19 2.98 -11.80
N ARG A 300 -13.87 2.94 -12.06
CA ARG A 300 -12.95 3.97 -11.58
C ARG A 300 -12.75 5.07 -12.62
N ASP A 301 -12.61 6.30 -12.12
CA ASP A 301 -12.44 7.50 -12.95
C ASP A 301 -11.02 7.66 -13.53
N ASP A 302 -10.04 6.92 -13.00
CA ASP A 302 -8.65 6.92 -13.46
C ASP A 302 -8.35 5.86 -14.53
N LEU A 303 -9.36 5.11 -14.97
CA LEU A 303 -9.25 4.20 -16.10
C LEU A 303 -9.38 4.95 -17.42
N SER A 304 -8.40 4.78 -18.28
CA SER A 304 -8.33 5.33 -19.63
C SER A 304 -8.62 4.26 -20.68
N ARG A 305 -8.86 4.67 -21.94
CA ARG A 305 -9.03 3.72 -23.05
C ARG A 305 -7.78 2.85 -23.27
N SER A 306 -6.59 3.38 -23.01
CA SER A 306 -5.33 2.63 -23.13
C SER A 306 -5.27 1.43 -22.20
N ASP A 307 -5.90 1.49 -21.02
CA ASP A 307 -5.92 0.39 -20.05
C ASP A 307 -6.72 -0.82 -20.54
N TYR A 308 -7.58 -0.63 -21.57
CA TYR A 308 -8.32 -1.70 -22.24
C TYR A 308 -7.63 -2.20 -23.53
N VAL A 309 -6.55 -1.55 -23.96
CA VAL A 309 -5.81 -1.90 -25.18
C VAL A 309 -4.45 -2.42 -24.74
N LEU A 310 -4.44 -3.59 -24.08
CA LEU A 310 -3.20 -4.24 -23.68
C LEU A 310 -2.69 -5.12 -24.83
N GLY A 311 -1.42 -4.96 -25.17
CA GLY A 311 -0.74 -5.75 -26.19
C GLY A 311 -0.39 -7.16 -25.71
N PRO A 312 -0.01 -8.07 -26.61
CA PRO A 312 0.44 -9.40 -26.22
C PRO A 312 1.77 -9.32 -25.46
N ASP A 313 1.76 -9.68 -24.17
CA ASP A 313 2.99 -9.91 -23.40
C ASP A 313 3.49 -11.35 -23.57
N ALA A 314 4.81 -11.54 -23.39
CA ALA A 314 5.42 -12.85 -23.39
C ALA A 314 4.89 -13.73 -22.23
N PRO A 315 4.70 -15.05 -22.44
CA PRO A 315 4.14 -15.94 -21.43
C PRO A 315 5.06 -16.09 -20.21
N THR A 316 4.56 -15.81 -19.01
CA THR A 316 5.32 -16.00 -17.75
C THR A 316 5.40 -17.44 -17.28
N SER A 317 4.61 -18.36 -17.83
CA SER A 317 4.62 -19.79 -17.47
C SER A 317 5.98 -20.45 -17.73
N GLU A 318 6.83 -19.81 -18.55
CA GLU A 318 8.18 -20.24 -18.89
C GLU A 318 9.28 -19.64 -18.02
N ILE A 319 8.97 -18.72 -17.10
CA ILE A 319 9.98 -18.12 -16.23
C ILE A 319 10.60 -19.23 -15.38
N ARG A 320 11.89 -19.49 -15.61
CA ARG A 320 12.73 -20.45 -14.89
C ARG A 320 14.11 -19.81 -14.68
N PRO A 321 14.80 -20.11 -13.56
CA PRO A 321 14.46 -21.08 -12.53
C PRO A 321 13.38 -20.61 -11.54
N TRP A 322 12.81 -21.55 -10.78
CA TRP A 322 11.93 -21.25 -9.65
C TRP A 322 12.65 -21.45 -8.31
N ARG A 323 12.35 -20.60 -7.34
CA ARG A 323 12.73 -20.80 -5.94
C ARG A 323 11.55 -21.30 -5.11
N SER A 324 11.84 -22.00 -4.02
CA SER A 324 10.80 -22.47 -3.10
C SER A 324 10.21 -21.31 -2.30
N PHE A 325 8.89 -21.27 -2.18
CA PHE A 325 8.15 -20.39 -1.26
C PHE A 325 8.66 -20.51 0.18
N ARG A 326 9.05 -21.72 0.59
CA ARG A 326 9.60 -22.01 1.93
C ARG A 326 10.94 -21.33 2.19
N ALA A 327 11.64 -20.89 1.13
CA ALA A 327 12.90 -20.17 1.25
C ALA A 327 12.71 -18.68 1.61
N VAL A 328 11.48 -18.15 1.56
CA VAL A 328 11.16 -16.82 2.10
C VAL A 328 10.97 -16.97 3.61
N PRO A 329 11.77 -16.30 4.45
CA PRO A 329 11.70 -16.49 5.90
C PRO A 329 10.40 -15.94 6.45
N ASP A 330 9.79 -16.66 7.39
CA ASP A 330 8.79 -16.05 8.26
C ASP A 330 9.46 -15.17 9.31
N LEU A 331 8.79 -14.08 9.68
CA LEU A 331 9.10 -13.36 10.90
C LEU A 331 8.25 -13.89 12.06
N PRO A 332 8.69 -13.72 13.31
CA PRO A 332 7.94 -14.21 14.47
C PRO A 332 6.50 -13.72 14.46
N GLU A 333 5.56 -14.63 14.70
CA GLU A 333 4.15 -14.29 14.89
C GLU A 333 3.94 -13.76 16.31
N LEU A 334 3.91 -12.43 16.46
CA LEU A 334 3.86 -11.76 17.75
C LEU A 334 2.42 -11.47 18.16
N PRO A 335 2.02 -11.62 19.44
CA PRO A 335 0.63 -11.49 19.86
C PRO A 335 0.09 -10.05 19.86
N THR A 336 0.95 -9.04 19.77
CA THR A 336 0.55 -7.62 19.86
C THR A 336 1.07 -6.78 18.71
N PHE A 337 0.34 -5.70 18.38
CA PHE A 337 0.79 -4.72 17.39
C PHE A 337 1.98 -3.89 17.88
N ASN A 338 2.18 -3.75 19.20
CA ASN A 338 3.37 -3.08 19.76
C ASN A 338 4.65 -3.84 19.38
N GLU A 339 4.61 -5.17 19.49
CA GLU A 339 5.73 -6.04 19.16
C GLU A 339 5.99 -6.08 17.64
N ASP A 340 4.93 -6.10 16.82
CA ASP A 340 5.04 -5.95 15.36
C ASP A 340 5.70 -4.63 14.98
N LEU A 341 5.21 -3.50 15.52
CA LEU A 341 5.77 -2.19 15.27
C LEU A 341 7.26 -2.16 15.64
N ALA A 342 7.60 -2.63 16.83
CA ALA A 342 9.00 -2.69 17.27
C ALA A 342 9.87 -3.58 16.36
N LEU A 343 9.33 -4.67 15.83
CA LEU A 343 10.04 -5.52 14.88
C LEU A 343 10.26 -4.81 13.54
N ILE A 344 9.22 -4.18 12.98
CA ILE A 344 9.31 -3.43 11.72
C ILE A 344 10.34 -2.30 11.85
N LEU A 345 10.28 -1.51 12.92
CA LEU A 345 11.23 -0.43 13.18
C LEU A 345 12.68 -0.95 13.24
N ARG A 346 12.94 -2.05 13.97
CA ARG A 346 14.28 -2.66 14.00
C ARG A 346 14.77 -3.11 12.61
N ARG A 347 13.87 -3.64 11.77
CA ARG A 347 14.21 -4.02 10.39
C ARG A 347 14.58 -2.80 9.55
N LEU A 348 13.82 -1.72 9.65
CA LEU A 348 14.10 -0.46 8.97
C LEU A 348 15.43 0.16 9.44
N GLU A 349 15.68 0.21 10.76
CA GLU A 349 16.94 0.68 11.32
C GLU A 349 18.14 -0.13 10.80
N SER A 350 17.98 -1.46 10.65
CA SER A 350 19.05 -2.35 10.17
C SER A 350 19.48 -2.08 8.73
N VAL A 351 18.64 -1.42 7.92
CA VAL A 351 18.95 -1.00 6.55
C VAL A 351 19.25 0.51 6.45
N GLY A 352 19.49 1.17 7.60
CA GLY A 352 19.95 2.55 7.67
C GLY A 352 18.85 3.62 7.65
N ILE A 353 17.58 3.23 7.78
CA ILE A 353 16.48 4.18 7.96
C ILE A 353 16.55 4.79 9.36
N ARG A 354 16.46 6.11 9.45
CA ARG A 354 16.63 6.86 10.70
C ARG A 354 15.40 7.65 11.14
N GLN A 355 14.38 7.72 10.30
CA GLN A 355 13.17 8.48 10.55
C GLN A 355 11.95 7.69 10.10
N VAL A 356 10.94 7.62 10.97
CA VAL A 356 9.63 7.06 10.63
C VAL A 356 8.58 8.01 11.17
N ILE A 357 8.00 8.84 10.31
CA ILE A 357 7.11 9.91 10.74
C ILE A 357 5.66 9.46 10.60
N GLY A 358 4.95 9.36 11.72
CA GLY A 358 3.50 9.16 11.74
C GLY A 358 2.78 10.51 11.89
N VAL A 359 1.83 10.80 10.99
CA VAL A 359 0.90 11.91 11.11
C VAL A 359 -0.48 11.33 11.40
N ASP A 360 -1.02 11.62 12.59
CA ASP A 360 -2.35 11.18 12.99
C ASP A 360 -3.41 12.06 12.32
N LEU A 361 -4.18 11.46 11.42
CA LEU A 361 -5.26 12.08 10.68
C LEU A 361 -6.63 11.81 11.31
N THR A 362 -6.68 11.21 12.49
CA THR A 362 -7.94 10.90 13.18
C THR A 362 -8.76 12.15 13.44
N ARG A 363 -10.04 12.05 13.06
CA ARG A 363 -11.03 13.08 13.31
C ARG A 363 -11.84 12.72 14.57
N PRO A 364 -11.79 13.55 15.63
CA PRO A 364 -12.46 13.25 16.90
C PRO A 364 -13.96 12.95 16.77
N GLU A 365 -14.64 13.55 15.81
CA GLU A 365 -16.07 13.34 15.54
C GLU A 365 -16.41 11.93 15.03
N PHE A 366 -15.44 11.21 14.48
CA PHE A 366 -15.61 9.83 14.01
C PHE A 366 -14.90 8.83 14.94
N GLY A 367 -13.81 9.24 15.57
CA GLY A 367 -13.04 8.37 16.46
C GLY A 367 -12.37 7.18 15.75
N ILE A 368 -12.20 7.25 14.43
CA ILE A 368 -11.57 6.20 13.62
C ILE A 368 -10.07 6.53 13.46
N PRO A 369 -9.15 5.67 13.94
CA PRO A 369 -7.72 5.77 13.68
C PRO A 369 -7.40 5.81 12.18
N VAL A 370 -6.81 6.91 11.72
CA VAL A 370 -6.26 7.03 10.36
C VAL A 370 -4.91 7.71 10.47
N VAL A 371 -3.88 7.14 9.86
CA VAL A 371 -2.52 7.66 9.91
C VAL A 371 -1.93 7.76 8.53
N ARG A 372 -1.08 8.76 8.35
CA ARG A 372 -0.09 8.78 7.27
C ARG A 372 1.28 8.46 7.84
N VAL A 373 1.98 7.50 7.27
CA VAL A 373 3.38 7.22 7.56
C VAL A 373 4.25 7.73 6.41
N VAL A 374 5.30 8.47 6.75
CA VAL A 374 6.33 8.95 5.83
C VAL A 374 7.68 8.44 6.31
N VAL A 375 8.38 7.69 5.46
CA VAL A 375 9.70 7.11 5.77
C VAL A 375 10.74 7.62 4.78
N PRO A 376 11.43 8.72 5.09
CA PRO A 376 12.52 9.22 4.26
C PRO A 376 13.59 8.14 4.03
N GLY A 377 14.00 8.01 2.78
CA GLY A 377 15.00 7.03 2.35
C GLY A 377 14.42 5.75 1.76
N LEU A 378 13.13 5.45 1.97
CA LEU A 378 12.42 4.40 1.24
C LEU A 378 11.88 4.92 -0.10
N GLU A 379 11.76 4.03 -1.08
CA GLU A 379 11.22 4.38 -2.40
C GLU A 379 9.71 4.66 -2.35
N GLY A 380 9.24 5.48 -3.28
CA GLY A 380 7.81 5.67 -3.54
C GLY A 380 7.25 4.61 -4.50
N PRO A 381 5.95 4.69 -4.85
CA PRO A 381 5.35 3.85 -5.88
C PRO A 381 6.06 4.05 -7.23
N ASP A 382 6.61 2.97 -7.80
CA ASP A 382 7.39 2.99 -9.04
C ASP A 382 6.53 2.89 -10.32
N ASP A 383 5.23 2.71 -10.14
CA ASP A 383 4.18 2.74 -11.17
C ASP A 383 3.65 4.15 -11.46
N ASP A 384 4.02 5.15 -10.65
CA ASP A 384 3.68 6.56 -10.91
C ASP A 384 4.50 7.09 -12.10
N PRO A 385 3.89 7.68 -13.15
CA PRO A 385 4.61 8.25 -14.28
C PRO A 385 5.64 9.32 -13.92
N ALA A 386 5.46 10.01 -12.79
CA ALA A 386 6.35 11.03 -12.28
C ALA A 386 7.40 10.47 -11.30
N TYR A 387 7.42 9.15 -11.04
CA TYR A 387 8.37 8.51 -10.12
C TYR A 387 9.83 8.82 -10.49
N VAL A 388 10.60 9.26 -9.51
CA VAL A 388 12.04 9.44 -9.61
C VAL A 388 12.74 8.44 -8.68
N PRO A 389 13.56 7.51 -9.22
CA PRO A 389 14.26 6.53 -8.40
C PRO A 389 15.12 7.17 -7.33
N GLY A 390 14.89 6.81 -6.08
CA GLY A 390 15.67 7.19 -4.91
C GLY A 390 16.97 6.40 -4.77
N PRO A 391 17.71 6.59 -3.65
CA PRO A 391 19.00 5.93 -3.44
C PRO A 391 18.94 4.40 -3.48
N ARG A 392 17.86 3.78 -2.98
CA ARG A 392 17.76 2.32 -2.84
C ARG A 392 17.57 1.67 -4.21
N ALA A 393 16.66 2.18 -5.02
CA ALA A 393 16.44 1.72 -6.40
C ALA A 393 17.68 1.97 -7.28
N ARG A 394 18.31 3.15 -7.19
CA ARG A 394 19.55 3.44 -7.94
C ARG A 394 20.70 2.51 -7.57
N ASN A 395 20.89 2.22 -6.30
CA ASN A 395 21.90 1.26 -5.83
C ASN A 395 21.59 -0.16 -6.31
N ALA A 396 20.31 -0.56 -6.31
CA ALA A 396 19.88 -1.86 -6.79
C ALA A 396 20.17 -2.06 -8.29
N LYS A 397 19.97 -1.02 -9.09
CA LYS A 397 20.28 -1.00 -10.53
C LYS A 397 21.78 -1.11 -10.83
N ALA A 398 22.62 -0.55 -9.97
CA ALA A 398 24.08 -0.58 -10.15
C ALA A 398 24.71 -1.98 -9.91
N GLY A 399 23.95 -2.90 -9.30
CA GLY A 399 24.45 -4.22 -8.88
C GLY A 399 25.32 -4.16 -7.61
N PRO A 400 25.64 -5.32 -7.00
CA PRO A 400 26.60 -5.36 -5.89
C PRO A 400 27.97 -4.88 -6.39
N ARG A 401 28.56 -3.93 -5.66
CA ARG A 401 29.94 -3.46 -5.91
C ARG A 401 30.97 -4.51 -5.54
#